data_AF-K1TLL3-F1
#
_entry.id   AF-K1TLL3-F1
#
_cell.length_a   1.000
_cell.length_b   1.000
_cell.length_c   1.000
_cell.angle_alpha   90.00
_cell.angle_beta   90.00
_cell.angle_gamma   90.00
#
_symmetry.space_group_name_H-M   'P 1'
#
loop_
_entity.id
_entity.type
_entity.pdbx_description
1 polymer ?
#
loop_
_entity_poly.entity_id
_entity_poly.type
_entity_poly.pdbx_seq_one_letter_code
_entity_poly.pdbx_strand_id
1 'polypeptide(L)'
;MMQTENEMNVNVPLEVVKASEIEPKEVKWLWYPYIPFGKVTLLQGDPGDGKSKLMLSVAALLSKGEALPFTNEEVEPMTIIYQTTEDDADDTVVPRFNSAGGNGEILSSSRKMKSLYPLGITVLLKSIENLS
;
A
#
# COMPACT_ATOMS: atom_id res chain seq x y z
N MET A 1 -33.58 -17.25 21.15
CA MET A 1 -33.76 -18.12 19.97
C MET A 1 -33.36 -17.32 18.73
N MET A 2 -32.79 -18.00 17.72
CA MET A 2 -32.15 -17.51 16.46
C MET A 2 -30.64 -17.20 16.63
N GLN A 3 -29.73 -18.16 16.37
CA GLN A 3 -29.23 -18.69 15.06
C GLN A 3 -28.41 -17.63 14.30
N THR A 4 -27.19 -17.85 13.79
CA THR A 4 -26.31 -19.03 13.65
C THR A 4 -24.91 -18.51 13.27
N GLU A 5 -23.87 -19.23 13.70
CA GLU A 5 -22.49 -19.07 13.24
C GLU A 5 -22.41 -19.33 11.72
N ASN A 6 -21.70 -18.46 11.00
CA ASN A 6 -21.48 -18.59 9.57
C ASN A 6 -20.04 -19.04 9.34
N GLU A 7 -19.77 -20.35 9.52
CA GLU A 7 -18.48 -20.95 9.17
C GLU A 7 -18.39 -21.06 7.63
N MET A 8 -17.62 -20.18 7.00
CA MET A 8 -17.27 -20.33 5.59
C MET A 8 -16.18 -21.40 5.47
N ASN A 9 -16.60 -22.62 5.14
CA ASN A 9 -15.68 -23.71 4.84
C ASN A 9 -15.08 -23.50 3.42
N VAL A 10 -13.96 -22.78 3.34
CA VAL A 10 -13.26 -22.54 2.08
C VAL A 10 -12.34 -23.72 1.79
N ASN A 11 -12.76 -24.59 0.88
CA ASN A 11 -11.93 -25.70 0.41
C ASN A 11 -11.00 -25.21 -0.72
N VAL A 12 -9.79 -24.79 -0.37
CA VAL A 12 -8.74 -24.42 -1.34
C VAL A 12 -7.94 -25.68 -1.69
N PRO A 13 -7.98 -26.19 -2.93
CA PRO A 13 -7.19 -27.37 -3.31
C PRO A 13 -5.70 -27.09 -3.15
N LEU A 14 -4.97 -28.03 -2.55
CA LEU A 14 -3.52 -27.93 -2.41
C LEU A 14 -2.86 -28.19 -3.77
N GLU A 15 -2.32 -27.16 -4.38
CA GLU A 15 -1.48 -27.27 -5.57
C GLU A 15 -0.02 -27.52 -5.14
N VAL A 16 0.54 -28.65 -5.56
CA VAL A 16 1.94 -29.01 -5.31
C VAL A 16 2.69 -28.97 -6.63
N VAL A 17 3.61 -28.03 -6.78
CA VAL A 17 4.45 -27.85 -7.98
C VAL A 17 5.90 -28.09 -7.62
N LYS A 18 6.67 -28.77 -8.48
CA LYS A 18 8.11 -28.95 -8.23
C LYS A 18 8.85 -27.63 -8.48
N ALA A 19 9.87 -27.33 -7.69
CA ALA A 19 10.69 -26.15 -7.90
C ALA A 19 11.31 -26.08 -9.32
N SER A 20 11.64 -27.23 -9.92
CA SER A 20 12.16 -27.33 -11.30
C SER A 20 11.16 -26.94 -12.39
N GLU A 21 9.86 -26.89 -12.06
CA GLU A 21 8.78 -26.54 -12.97
C GLU A 21 8.39 -25.05 -12.85
N ILE A 22 8.97 -24.32 -11.88
CA ILE A 22 8.72 -22.90 -11.66
C ILE A 22 9.78 -22.09 -12.42
N GLU A 23 9.34 -21.33 -13.41
CA GLU A 23 10.21 -20.37 -14.11
C GLU A 23 10.50 -19.15 -13.21
N PRO A 24 11.78 -18.85 -12.90
CA PRO A 24 12.12 -17.65 -12.14
C PRO A 24 11.72 -16.40 -12.92
N LYS A 25 10.95 -15.51 -12.27
CA LYS A 25 10.56 -14.23 -12.86
C LYS A 25 11.39 -13.10 -12.25
N GLU A 26 11.79 -12.17 -13.10
CA GLU A 26 12.41 -10.93 -12.66
C GLU A 26 11.44 -10.13 -11.78
N VAL A 27 11.94 -9.62 -10.65
CA VAL A 27 11.15 -8.77 -9.77
C VAL A 27 11.21 -7.35 -10.33
N LYS A 28 10.07 -6.83 -10.76
CA LYS A 28 9.91 -5.40 -11.06
C LYS A 28 9.74 -4.64 -9.75
N TRP A 29 10.31 -3.43 -9.66
CA TRP A 29 10.34 -2.64 -8.43
C TRP A 29 9.62 -1.31 -8.59
N LEU A 30 8.81 -0.96 -7.60
CA LEU A 30 8.35 0.42 -7.42
C LEU A 30 9.46 1.27 -6.80
N TRP A 31 10.16 0.72 -5.82
CA TRP A 31 11.27 1.37 -5.13
C TRP A 31 12.33 0.33 -4.77
N TYR A 32 13.42 0.22 -5.52
CA TYR A 32 14.46 -0.76 -5.21
C TYR A 32 15.32 -0.30 -4.01
N PRO A 33 15.68 -1.18 -3.05
CA PRO A 33 15.26 -2.57 -2.86
C PRO A 33 14.10 -2.73 -1.85
N TYR A 34 13.25 -1.71 -1.69
CA TYR A 34 12.25 -1.58 -0.60
C TYR A 34 10.83 -2.06 -0.96
N ILE A 35 10.31 -1.69 -2.14
CA ILE A 35 8.93 -1.96 -2.54
C ILE A 35 8.91 -2.64 -3.93
N PRO A 36 8.68 -3.96 -4.00
CA PRO A 36 8.48 -4.66 -5.26
C PRO A 36 7.05 -4.47 -5.80
N PHE A 37 6.90 -4.46 -7.13
CA PHE A 37 5.58 -4.40 -7.76
C PHE A 37 4.80 -5.72 -7.55
N GLY A 38 3.48 -5.59 -7.38
CA GLY A 38 2.56 -6.73 -7.27
C GLY A 38 2.70 -7.55 -5.99
N LYS A 39 3.42 -7.03 -4.99
CA LYS A 39 3.66 -7.68 -3.70
C LYS A 39 3.27 -6.75 -2.56
N VAL A 40 2.96 -7.33 -1.40
CA VAL A 40 2.67 -6.58 -0.18
C VAL A 40 3.97 -6.28 0.55
N THR A 41 4.20 -5.02 0.89
CA THR A 41 5.32 -4.57 1.75
C THR A 41 4.78 -4.12 3.10
N LEU A 42 5.39 -4.59 4.19
CA LEU A 42 5.09 -4.16 5.55
C LEU A 42 6.18 -3.21 6.04
N LEU A 43 5.79 -2.00 6.45
CA LEU A 43 6.68 -1.04 7.12
C LEU A 43 6.45 -1.14 8.64
N GLN A 44 7.46 -1.59 9.38
CA GLN A 44 7.42 -1.75 10.83
C GLN A 44 8.47 -0.87 11.52
N GLY A 45 8.15 -0.40 12.71
CA GLY A 45 8.96 0.48 13.56
C GLY A 45 8.16 0.90 14.78
N ASP A 46 8.78 1.59 15.73
CA ASP A 46 8.14 1.97 16.99
C ASP A 46 7.07 3.05 16.78
N PRO A 47 6.08 3.17 17.68
CA PRO A 47 5.13 4.27 17.64
C PRO A 47 5.86 5.62 17.66
N GLY A 48 5.58 6.49 16.68
CA GLY A 48 6.23 7.79 16.57
C GLY A 48 7.45 7.86 15.63
N ASP A 49 7.94 6.74 15.10
CA ASP A 49 9.11 6.70 14.19
C ASP A 49 8.88 7.32 12.79
N GLY A 50 7.70 7.91 12.57
CA GLY A 50 7.41 8.62 11.32
C GLY A 50 7.03 7.71 10.16
N LYS A 51 6.62 6.46 10.39
CA LYS A 51 6.14 5.52 9.35
C LYS A 51 5.08 6.14 8.43
N SER A 52 4.01 6.68 9.00
CA SER A 52 2.93 7.33 8.24
C SER A 52 3.46 8.54 7.45
N LYS A 53 4.40 9.30 8.03
CA LYS A 53 5.03 10.44 7.37
C LYS A 53 5.87 9.99 6.18
N LEU A 54 6.69 8.96 6.33
CA LEU A 54 7.48 8.38 5.24
C LEU A 54 6.56 7.90 4.10
N MET A 55 5.49 7.17 4.44
CA MET A 55 4.57 6.65 3.43
C MET A 55 3.81 7.75 2.70
N LEU A 56 3.41 8.83 3.38
CA LEU A 56 2.78 9.99 2.74
C LEU A 56 3.77 10.78 1.87
N SER A 57 5.04 10.88 2.27
CA SER A 57 6.08 11.49 1.44
C SER A 57 6.35 10.68 0.17
N VAL A 58 6.46 9.36 0.28
CA VAL A 58 6.58 8.46 -0.89
C VAL A 58 5.35 8.60 -1.79
N ALA A 59 4.15 8.63 -1.21
CA ALA A 59 2.93 8.85 -1.97
C ALA A 59 2.95 10.21 -2.71
N ALA A 60 3.38 11.29 -2.06
CA ALA A 60 3.45 12.60 -2.69
C ALA A 60 4.39 12.62 -3.91
N LEU A 61 5.56 11.98 -3.82
CA LEU A 61 6.50 11.85 -4.94
C LEU A 61 5.87 11.07 -6.10
N LEU A 62 5.32 9.88 -5.81
CA LEU A 62 4.67 9.03 -6.81
C LEU A 62 3.46 9.72 -7.47
N SER A 63 2.75 10.56 -6.72
CA SER A 63 1.63 11.33 -7.26
C SER A 63 2.08 12.32 -8.36
N LYS A 64 3.32 12.81 -8.29
CA LYS A 64 3.86 13.76 -9.28
C LYS A 64 4.73 13.11 -10.33
N GLY A 65 4.96 11.80 -10.24
CA GLY A 65 5.94 11.11 -11.08
C GLY A 65 7.39 11.42 -10.72
N GLU A 66 7.64 12.00 -9.54
CA GLU A 66 8.99 12.35 -9.11
C GLU A 66 9.77 11.11 -8.66
N ALA A 67 11.10 11.17 -8.84
CA ALA A 67 11.98 10.11 -8.40
C ALA A 67 11.89 9.89 -6.88
N LEU A 68 11.88 8.61 -6.48
CA LEU A 68 11.93 8.22 -5.08
C LEU A 68 13.34 8.44 -4.49
N PRO A 69 13.48 8.54 -3.16
CA PRO A 69 14.78 8.71 -2.54
C PRO A 69 15.74 7.59 -2.95
N PHE A 70 17.00 7.96 -3.20
CA PHE A 70 18.06 7.03 -3.66
C PHE A 70 17.84 6.45 -5.06
N THR A 71 16.91 7.00 -5.84
CA THR A 71 16.67 6.64 -7.23
C THR A 71 16.79 7.89 -8.12
N ASN A 72 17.14 7.69 -9.38
CA ASN A 72 17.12 8.74 -10.40
C ASN A 72 16.05 8.48 -11.47
N GLU A 73 15.15 7.52 -11.22
CA GLU A 73 14.12 7.13 -12.16
C GLU A 73 12.86 7.96 -11.87
N GLU A 74 12.56 8.88 -12.77
CA GLU A 74 11.23 9.47 -12.83
C GLU A 74 10.24 8.40 -13.28
N VAL A 75 9.05 8.42 -12.68
CA VAL A 75 7.98 7.50 -13.00
C VAL A 75 6.79 8.29 -13.53
N GLU A 76 5.89 7.66 -14.27
CA GLU A 76 4.63 8.33 -14.58
C GLU A 76 3.84 8.59 -13.28
N PRO A 77 3.16 9.76 -13.14
CA PRO A 77 2.25 10.02 -12.04
C PRO A 77 1.30 8.85 -11.77
N MET A 78 1.23 8.40 -10.52
CA MET A 78 0.43 7.23 -10.14
C MET A 78 -0.76 7.60 -9.27
N THR A 79 -1.89 6.94 -9.50
CA THR A 79 -3.06 6.96 -8.60
C THR A 79 -2.76 6.20 -7.32
N ILE A 80 -3.03 6.83 -6.18
CA ILE A 80 -2.66 6.30 -4.86
C ILE A 80 -3.90 6.13 -4.01
N ILE A 81 -4.05 4.92 -3.44
CA ILE A 81 -5.05 4.65 -2.42
C ILE A 81 -4.31 4.58 -1.09
N TYR A 82 -4.56 5.57 -0.24
CA TYR A 82 -3.99 5.62 1.10
C TYR A 82 -5.06 5.24 2.12
N GLN A 83 -4.80 4.16 2.85
CA GLN A 83 -5.70 3.64 3.86
C GLN A 83 -5.02 3.54 5.23
N THR A 84 -5.67 4.15 6.21
CA THR A 84 -5.26 4.15 7.62
C THR A 84 -6.51 4.07 8.49
N THR A 85 -6.39 3.44 9.66
CA THR A 85 -7.41 3.48 10.71
C THR A 85 -7.00 4.34 11.90
N GLU A 86 -5.78 4.87 11.87
CA GLU A 86 -5.18 5.64 12.98
C GLU A 86 -5.36 7.15 12.79
N ASP A 87 -5.35 7.62 11.55
CA ASP A 87 -5.39 9.03 11.22
C ASP A 87 -6.66 9.36 10.41
N ASP A 88 -7.33 10.47 10.73
CA ASP A 88 -8.48 10.94 9.98
C ASP A 88 -8.05 11.65 8.68
N ALA A 89 -8.90 11.52 7.65
CA ALA A 89 -8.57 11.97 6.31
C ALA A 89 -8.45 13.50 6.22
N ASP A 90 -9.36 14.22 6.87
CA ASP A 90 -9.53 15.67 6.77
C ASP A 90 -8.55 16.47 7.63
N ASP A 91 -8.25 16.01 8.85
CA ASP A 91 -7.35 16.74 9.77
C ASP A 91 -5.89 16.28 9.71
N THR A 92 -5.62 15.07 9.21
CA THR A 92 -4.30 14.46 9.33
C THR A 92 -3.73 14.01 7.99
N VAL A 93 -4.39 13.10 7.28
CA VAL A 93 -3.86 12.51 6.04
C VAL A 93 -3.72 13.56 4.94
N VAL A 94 -4.80 14.27 4.61
CA VAL A 94 -4.80 15.27 3.53
C VAL A 94 -3.86 16.44 3.85
N PRO A 95 -3.88 17.04 5.05
CA PRO A 95 -2.93 18.11 5.38
C PRO A 95 -1.48 17.67 5.32
N ARG A 96 -1.14 16.46 5.81
CA ARG A 96 0.23 15.93 5.75
C ARG A 96 0.67 15.60 4.31
N PHE A 97 -0.21 15.03 3.51
CA PHE A 97 0.06 14.74 2.10
C PHE A 97 0.30 16.02 1.29
N ASN A 98 -0.56 17.03 1.46
CA ASN A 98 -0.39 18.33 0.81
C ASN A 98 0.89 19.03 1.29
N SER A 99 1.21 18.94 2.59
CA SER A 99 2.45 19.50 3.14
C SER A 99 3.71 18.79 2.61
N ALA A 100 3.59 17.52 2.23
CA ALA A 100 4.65 16.77 1.54
C ALA A 100 4.72 17.11 0.03
N GLY A 101 3.88 18.01 -0.47
CA GLY A 101 3.84 18.44 -1.87
C GLY A 101 3.11 17.50 -2.80
N GLY A 102 2.21 16.65 -2.28
CA GLY A 102 1.44 15.70 -3.09
C GLY A 102 0.35 16.36 -3.94
N ASN A 103 0.00 15.72 -5.05
CA ASN A 103 -1.14 16.12 -5.88
C ASN A 103 -2.45 15.50 -5.35
N GLY A 104 -3.31 16.33 -4.76
CA GLY A 104 -4.55 15.90 -4.12
C GLY A 104 -5.62 15.34 -5.05
N GLU A 105 -5.53 15.56 -6.37
CA GLU A 105 -6.52 15.05 -7.34
C GLU A 105 -6.44 13.54 -7.56
N ILE A 106 -5.29 12.93 -7.25
CA ILE A 106 -5.00 11.51 -7.51
C ILE A 106 -4.79 10.70 -6.22
N LEU A 107 -4.99 11.33 -5.06
CA LEU A 107 -5.08 10.64 -3.78
C LEU A 107 -6.53 10.28 -3.49
N SER A 108 -6.82 8.98 -3.45
CA SER A 108 -8.10 8.47 -2.96
C SER A 108 -7.97 8.02 -1.51
N SER A 109 -8.75 8.62 -0.61
CA SER A 109 -8.85 8.22 0.80
C SER A 109 -10.30 7.86 1.15
N SER A 110 -10.50 6.68 1.73
CA SER A 110 -11.80 6.24 2.23
C SER A 110 -12.03 6.72 3.66
N ARG A 111 -13.12 7.44 3.92
CA ARG A 111 -13.43 8.06 5.24
C ARG A 111 -13.70 7.08 6.39
N LYS A 112 -13.90 5.78 6.12
CA LYS A 112 -14.13 4.77 7.16
C LYS A 112 -13.60 3.41 6.72
N MET A 113 -12.59 2.91 7.43
CA MET A 113 -12.26 1.49 7.43
C MET A 113 -12.27 1.00 8.89
N LYS A 114 -13.02 -0.07 9.19
CA LYS A 114 -12.96 -0.69 10.52
C LYS A 114 -11.60 -1.36 10.68
N SER A 115 -10.87 -1.02 11.73
CA SER A 115 -9.59 -1.66 12.07
C SER A 115 -9.79 -3.17 12.16
N LEU A 116 -9.06 -3.90 11.31
CA LEU A 116 -8.96 -5.36 11.38
C LEU A 116 -7.71 -5.79 12.17
N TYR A 117 -6.79 -4.88 12.53
CA TYR A 117 -5.57 -5.20 13.27
C TYR A 117 -5.10 -4.03 14.17
N PRO A 118 -4.69 -4.30 15.44
CA PRO A 118 -4.25 -3.29 16.42
C PRO A 118 -2.77 -2.86 16.30
N LEU A 119 -2.06 -3.29 15.25
CA LEU A 119 -0.68 -2.91 15.00
C LEU A 119 -0.69 -1.88 13.86
N GLY A 120 -0.03 -0.73 14.05
CA GLY A 120 -0.02 0.39 13.10
C GLY A 120 0.57 0.06 11.74
N ILE A 121 -0.27 -0.55 10.90
CA ILE A 121 0.01 -0.99 9.54
C ILE A 121 -0.55 0.10 8.61
N THR A 122 0.35 0.86 8.00
CA THR A 122 0.00 1.70 6.84
C THR A 122 0.09 0.85 5.58
N VAL A 123 -1.05 0.61 4.92
CA VAL A 123 -1.08 -0.08 3.63
C VAL A 123 -1.11 0.96 2.52
N LEU A 124 -0.08 0.98 1.68
CA LEU A 124 -0.12 1.68 0.40
C LEU A 124 -0.68 0.71 -0.64
N LEU A 125 -1.95 0.89 -1.00
CA LEU A 125 -2.54 0.15 -2.11
C LEU A 125 -2.31 0.97 -3.37
N LYS A 126 -1.49 0.45 -4.28
CA LYS A 126 -1.47 0.96 -5.66
C LYS A 126 -2.82 0.62 -6.29
N SER A 127 -3.44 1.58 -6.98
CA SER A 127 -4.53 1.26 -7.91
C SER A 127 -3.99 0.29 -8.95
N ILE A 128 -4.59 -0.90 -9.03
CA ILE A 128 -4.24 -1.90 -10.04
C ILE A 128 -4.79 -1.40 -11.37
N GLU A 129 -4.03 -0.56 -12.07
CA GLU A 129 -4.30 -0.31 -13.48
C GLU A 129 -3.67 -1.43 -14.30
N ASN A 130 -4.55 -2.36 -14.68
CA ASN A 130 -4.47 -3.35 -15.76
C ASN A 130 -3.11 -4.03 -15.99
N LEU A 131 -2.98 -5.22 -15.41
CA LEU A 131 -2.28 -6.30 -16.10
C LEU A 131 -3.12 -6.67 -17.34
N SER A 132 -2.78 -6.10 -18.49
CA SER A 132 -3.11 -6.67 -19.81
C SER A 132 -1.90 -7.40 -20.36
#